data_AF-A0A7X3HGK5-F1
#
_entry.id   AF-A0A7X3HGK5-F1
#
_cell.length_a   1.000
_cell.length_b   1.000
_cell.length_c   1.000
_cell.angle_alpha   90.00
_cell.angle_beta   90.00
_cell.angle_gamma   90.00
#
_symmetry.space_group_name_H-M   'P 1'
#
loop_
_entity.id
_entity.type
_entity.pdbx_description
1 polymer ?
#
loop_
_entity_poly.entity_id
_entity_poly.type
_entity_poly.pdbx_seq_one_letter_code
_entity_poly.pdbx_strand_id
1 'polypeptide(L)'
;MTHGKLPSFPRQFSRTVATAAFAALAMTAISGCASESKSFAPPRGALTNDRALGDILVKFTPPDVMLSEDAGKLLAAIEGPARYVVKRPMSGGVWLITAITTSGDVTMDQAVATLKAAPRIESATPDRMLKPHRARPTGRDMPSDIPAN
;
A
#
# COMPACT_ATOMS: atom_id res chain seq x y z
N MET A 1 33.55 -29.37 56.06
CA MET A 1 33.18 -30.02 54.78
C MET A 1 33.75 -29.16 53.66
N THR A 2 34.86 -29.59 53.07
CA THR A 2 35.75 -28.77 52.21
C THR A 2 35.88 -29.39 50.82
N HIS A 3 35.67 -28.54 49.80
CA HIS A 3 36.06 -28.55 48.38
C HIS A 3 36.58 -29.84 47.70
N GLY A 4 35.98 -30.17 46.54
CA GLY A 4 36.60 -30.91 45.43
C GLY A 4 35.99 -30.42 44.11
N LYS A 5 36.68 -29.58 43.31
CA LYS A 5 37.75 -29.85 42.32
C LYS A 5 37.20 -30.42 41.00
N LEU A 6 37.15 -29.56 39.96
CA LEU A 6 36.86 -29.90 38.57
C LEU A 6 38.01 -30.72 37.95
N PRO A 7 37.73 -31.68 37.04
CA PRO A 7 38.76 -32.30 36.22
C PRO A 7 39.06 -31.49 34.96
N SER A 8 40.34 -31.13 34.83
CA SER A 8 40.99 -30.63 33.62
C SER A 8 41.44 -31.81 32.76
N PHE A 9 41.18 -31.78 31.45
CA PHE A 9 41.79 -32.73 30.50
C PHE A 9 42.91 -32.04 29.70
N PRO A 10 44.11 -32.66 29.61
CA PRO A 10 45.23 -32.16 28.82
C PRO A 10 45.38 -32.94 27.51
N ARG A 11 45.80 -32.27 26.43
CA ARG A 11 46.99 -32.67 25.66
C ARG A 11 47.28 -31.69 24.51
N GLN A 12 48.53 -31.22 24.56
CA GLN A 12 49.25 -30.48 23.53
C GLN A 12 49.65 -31.42 22.36
N PHE A 13 49.95 -30.81 21.20
CA PHE A 13 51.07 -31.05 20.26
C PHE A 13 50.61 -30.56 18.87
N SER A 14 50.86 -29.29 18.50
CA SER A 14 52.08 -28.73 17.90
C SER A 14 52.30 -29.08 16.43
N ARG A 15 52.11 -28.05 15.57
CA ARG A 15 52.81 -27.72 14.30
C ARG A 15 52.66 -28.76 13.16
N THR A 16 52.28 -28.40 11.94
CA THR A 16 53.05 -27.55 11.02
C THR A 16 52.22 -27.12 9.79
N VAL A 17 52.37 -25.84 9.43
CA VAL A 17 52.26 -25.14 8.13
C VAL A 17 51.80 -25.93 6.89
N ALA A 18 50.72 -25.45 6.26
CA ALA A 18 50.62 -25.33 4.80
C ALA A 18 49.82 -24.07 4.44
N THR A 19 50.52 -23.14 3.81
CA THR A 19 50.06 -21.88 3.24
C THR A 19 49.30 -22.08 1.93
N ALA A 20 48.11 -21.49 1.81
CA ALA A 20 47.50 -21.01 0.56
C ALA A 20 46.44 -19.95 0.95
N ALA A 21 46.74 -18.65 1.02
CA ALA A 21 46.96 -17.70 -0.06
C ALA A 21 45.69 -17.43 -0.92
N PHE A 22 45.05 -16.28 -0.64
CA PHE A 22 44.14 -15.48 -1.47
C PHE A 22 42.75 -16.09 -1.81
N ALA A 23 41.62 -15.37 -1.77
CA ALA A 23 41.38 -13.94 -1.93
C ALA A 23 40.12 -13.48 -1.17
N ALA A 24 40.11 -12.19 -0.86
CA ALA A 24 39.07 -11.46 -0.14
C ALA A 24 37.71 -11.41 -0.87
N LEU A 25 36.63 -11.60 -0.11
CA LEU A 25 35.33 -11.01 -0.42
C LEU A 25 34.89 -10.22 0.82
N ALA A 26 35.27 -8.94 0.80
CA ALA A 26 34.81 -7.95 1.74
C ALA A 26 33.42 -7.44 1.34
N MET A 27 32.66 -7.06 2.36
CA MET A 27 31.49 -6.17 2.35
C MET A 27 30.15 -6.76 1.90
N THR A 28 29.24 -6.91 2.87
CA THR A 28 27.96 -6.17 2.86
C THR A 28 27.41 -6.09 4.30
N ALA A 29 27.95 -5.15 5.07
CA ALA A 29 27.24 -4.60 6.23
C ALA A 29 26.77 -3.20 5.85
N ILE A 30 25.53 -3.09 5.36
CA ILE A 30 24.84 -1.81 5.28
C ILE A 30 23.78 -1.83 6.39
N SER A 31 24.24 -1.55 7.62
CA SER A 31 23.38 -0.98 8.64
C SER A 31 23.08 0.45 8.20
N GLY A 32 21.96 0.62 7.51
CA GLY A 32 21.43 1.90 7.11
C GLY A 32 20.00 2.00 7.60
N CYS A 33 19.81 2.45 8.84
CA CYS A 33 18.56 3.11 9.24
C CYS A 33 18.47 4.43 8.47
N ALA A 34 18.06 4.36 7.20
CA ALA A 34 17.61 5.50 6.43
C ALA A 34 16.09 5.45 6.44
N SER A 35 15.49 6.19 7.38
CA SER A 35 14.12 6.67 7.26
C SER A 35 14.09 7.66 6.10
N GLU A 36 14.09 7.13 4.87
CA GLU A 36 13.83 7.89 3.67
C GLU A 36 12.50 7.35 3.15
N SER A 37 11.46 8.18 3.28
CA SER A 37 10.18 8.04 2.60
C SER A 37 10.41 8.12 1.09
N LYS A 38 11.02 7.07 0.53
CA LYS A 38 11.16 6.88 -0.90
C LYS A 38 9.76 6.62 -1.43
N SER A 39 9.09 7.69 -1.85
CA SER A 39 8.00 7.60 -2.80
C SER A 39 8.53 6.73 -3.95
N PHE A 40 8.05 5.50 -4.02
CA PHE A 40 8.43 4.56 -5.06
C PHE A 40 7.82 5.09 -6.35
N ALA A 41 8.54 5.99 -7.02
CA ALA A 41 8.15 6.46 -8.34
C ALA A 41 8.14 5.22 -9.25
N PRO A 42 7.02 4.93 -9.92
CA PRO A 42 6.92 3.76 -10.76
C PRO A 42 8.02 3.81 -11.85
N PRO A 43 8.55 2.64 -12.27
CA PRO A 43 9.65 2.59 -13.23
C PRO A 43 9.33 3.41 -14.48
N ARG A 44 10.32 4.15 -15.00
CA ARG A 44 10.15 5.00 -16.20
C ARG A 44 9.66 4.13 -17.36
N GLY A 45 8.42 4.35 -17.80
CA GLY A 45 7.72 3.54 -18.80
C GLY A 45 6.47 2.82 -18.27
N ALA A 46 6.27 2.74 -16.95
CA ALA A 46 5.04 2.27 -16.35
C ALA A 46 3.99 3.39 -16.36
N LEU A 47 3.32 3.57 -17.51
CA LEU A 47 2.00 4.17 -17.54
C LEU A 47 1.03 3.14 -16.96
N THR A 48 1.00 3.01 -15.64
CA THR A 48 -0.16 2.42 -15.01
C THR A 48 -1.32 3.35 -15.38
N ASN A 49 -2.25 2.86 -16.21
CA ASN A 49 -3.47 3.58 -16.60
C ASN A 49 -4.46 3.73 -15.42
N ASP A 50 -3.97 3.54 -14.19
CA ASP A 50 -4.77 3.56 -12.99
C ASP A 50 -5.19 4.99 -12.68
N ARG A 51 -6.49 5.23 -12.83
CA ARG A 51 -7.17 6.48 -12.53
C ARG A 51 -7.87 6.34 -11.20
N ALA A 52 -7.61 7.27 -10.29
CA ALA A 52 -8.40 7.36 -9.06
C ALA A 52 -9.78 7.95 -9.40
N LEU A 53 -10.84 7.22 -9.03
CA LEU A 53 -12.22 7.70 -9.13
C LEU A 53 -12.55 8.65 -7.98
N GLY A 54 -11.97 8.39 -6.81
CA GLY A 54 -12.17 9.17 -5.59
C GLY A 54 -12.24 8.29 -4.35
N ASP A 55 -12.58 8.92 -3.22
CA ASP A 55 -12.60 8.28 -1.91
C ASP A 55 -14.01 7.83 -1.50
N ILE A 56 -14.09 6.67 -0.86
CA ILE A 56 -15.32 6.04 -0.39
C ILE A 56 -15.14 5.67 1.09
N LEU A 57 -16.13 6.00 1.90
CA LEU A 57 -16.30 5.51 3.27
C LEU A 57 -17.03 4.18 3.22
N VAL A 58 -16.40 3.14 3.76
CA VAL A 58 -16.93 1.77 3.77
C VAL A 58 -17.06 1.28 5.21
N LYS A 59 -18.20 0.70 5.54
CA LYS A 59 -18.39 -0.04 6.79
C LYS A 59 -18.59 -1.51 6.47
N PHE A 60 -17.85 -2.37 7.15
CA PHE A 60 -17.99 -3.81 7.00
C PHE A 60 -19.05 -4.36 7.94
N THR A 61 -19.77 -5.40 7.53
CA THR A 61 -20.62 -6.15 8.45
C THR A 61 -19.76 -6.88 9.47
N PRO A 62 -20.31 -7.24 10.65
CA PRO A 62 -19.59 -8.03 11.64
C PRO A 62 -18.99 -9.35 11.08
N PRO A 63 -17.89 -9.86 11.65
CA PRO A 63 -17.08 -9.27 12.73
C PRO A 63 -16.32 -8.00 12.32
N ASP A 64 -16.03 -7.16 13.32
CA ASP A 64 -15.35 -5.89 13.13
C ASP A 64 -13.95 -6.07 12.54
N VAL A 65 -13.61 -5.23 11.57
CA VAL A 65 -12.32 -5.23 10.88
C VAL A 65 -11.42 -4.19 11.52
N MET A 66 -10.38 -4.63 12.22
CA MET A 66 -9.49 -3.77 13.02
C MET A 66 -8.16 -3.45 12.32
N LEU A 67 -7.76 -4.25 11.33
CA LEU A 67 -6.48 -4.16 10.65
C LEU A 67 -6.65 -3.79 9.18
N SER A 68 -5.74 -2.95 8.67
CA SER A 68 -5.78 -2.48 7.28
C SER A 68 -5.58 -3.62 6.29
N GLU A 69 -4.75 -4.61 6.66
CA GLU A 69 -4.48 -5.79 5.86
C GLU A 69 -5.73 -6.64 5.67
N ASP A 70 -6.54 -6.80 6.72
CA ASP A 70 -7.76 -7.60 6.65
C ASP A 70 -8.86 -6.87 5.88
N ALA A 71 -8.97 -5.55 6.04
CA ALA A 71 -9.81 -4.72 5.17
C ALA A 71 -9.39 -4.85 3.69
N GLY A 72 -8.08 -4.82 3.43
CA GLY A 72 -7.51 -5.00 2.09
C GLY A 72 -7.85 -6.35 1.48
N LYS A 73 -7.76 -7.44 2.25
CA LYS A 73 -8.14 -8.80 1.80
C LYS A 73 -9.63 -8.89 1.46
N LEU A 74 -10.50 -8.33 2.30
CA LEU A 74 -11.95 -8.32 2.04
C LEU A 74 -12.29 -7.56 0.76
N LEU A 75 -11.65 -6.40 0.56
CA LEU A 75 -11.86 -5.58 -0.64
C LEU A 75 -11.24 -6.19 -1.90
N ALA A 76 -10.12 -6.90 -1.78
CA ALA A 76 -9.47 -7.58 -2.92
C ALA A 76 -10.29 -8.77 -3.44
N ALA A 77 -11.18 -9.33 -2.62
CA ALA A 77 -12.12 -10.39 -3.04
C ALA A 77 -13.33 -9.85 -3.83
N ILE A 78 -13.50 -8.52 -3.89
CA ILE A 78 -14.60 -7.90 -4.62
C ILE A 78 -14.18 -7.75 -6.08
N GLU A 79 -14.82 -8.53 -6.95
CA GLU A 79 -14.65 -8.41 -8.39
C GLU A 79 -15.42 -7.22 -8.94
N GLY A 80 -14.85 -6.54 -9.93
CA GLY A 80 -15.52 -5.43 -10.59
C GLY A 80 -14.60 -4.54 -11.41
N PRO A 81 -15.16 -3.50 -12.02
CA PRO A 81 -14.42 -2.57 -12.88
C PRO A 81 -13.51 -1.59 -12.12
N ALA A 82 -13.63 -1.55 -10.79
CA ALA A 82 -12.80 -0.75 -9.91
C ALA A 82 -12.15 -1.65 -8.84
N ARG A 83 -10.88 -1.38 -8.53
CA ARG A 83 -10.15 -1.94 -7.40
C ARG A 83 -10.13 -0.94 -6.25
N TYR A 84 -10.06 -1.43 -5.02
CA TYR A 84 -10.14 -0.59 -3.83
C TYR A 84 -8.86 -0.66 -3.01
N VAL A 85 -8.32 0.50 -2.65
CA VAL A 85 -7.11 0.62 -1.84
C VAL A 85 -7.48 1.24 -0.49
N VAL A 86 -7.11 0.55 0.59
CA VAL A 86 -7.32 1.04 1.96
C VAL A 86 -6.37 2.19 2.26
N LYS A 87 -6.91 3.31 2.75
CA LYS A 87 -6.10 4.46 3.20
C LYS A 87 -5.90 4.45 4.70
N ARG A 88 -6.98 4.39 5.48
CA ARG A 88 -6.94 4.43 6.95
C ARG A 88 -8.26 3.99 7.58
N PRO A 89 -8.24 3.48 8.82
CA PRO A 89 -9.45 3.35 9.61
C PRO A 89 -9.98 4.73 10.03
N MET A 90 -11.29 4.82 10.20
CA MET A 90 -12.02 5.95 10.75
C MET A 90 -12.72 5.50 12.05
N SER A 91 -13.30 6.45 12.79
CA SER A 91 -14.10 6.13 13.98
C SER A 91 -15.35 5.32 13.61
N GLY A 92 -15.79 4.41 14.49
CA GLY A 92 -17.05 3.67 14.32
C GLY A 92 -16.99 2.49 13.35
N GLY A 93 -15.81 1.90 13.14
CA GLY A 93 -15.63 0.73 12.27
C GLY A 93 -15.71 1.05 10.77
N VAL A 94 -15.66 2.33 10.41
CA VAL A 94 -15.65 2.82 9.02
C VAL A 94 -14.22 2.89 8.53
N TRP A 95 -14.00 2.64 7.25
CA TRP A 95 -12.72 2.70 6.57
C TRP A 95 -12.77 3.67 5.42
N LEU A 96 -11.74 4.50 5.28
CA LEU A 96 -11.56 5.33 4.10
C LEU A 96 -10.75 4.55 3.07
N ILE A 97 -11.31 4.39 1.88
CA ILE A 97 -10.69 3.69 0.76
C ILE A 97 -10.70 4.58 -0.48
N THR A 98 -9.81 4.31 -1.43
CA THR A 98 -9.83 4.93 -2.77
C THR A 98 -10.20 3.89 -3.81
N ALA A 99 -11.18 4.21 -4.65
CA ALA A 99 -11.49 3.42 -5.84
C ALA A 99 -10.58 3.84 -7.00
N ILE A 100 -9.98 2.85 -7.65
CA ILE A 100 -9.03 3.02 -8.74
C ILE A 100 -9.47 2.11 -9.90
N THR A 101 -9.31 2.57 -11.13
CA THR A 101 -9.68 1.79 -12.33
C THR A 101 -8.67 2.01 -13.45
N THR A 102 -8.54 1.05 -14.36
CA THR A 102 -7.75 1.21 -15.60
C THR A 102 -8.58 1.76 -16.76
N SER A 103 -9.91 1.78 -16.64
CA SER A 103 -10.84 2.20 -17.68
C SER A 103 -11.31 3.64 -17.48
N GLY A 104 -11.47 4.39 -18.58
CA GLY A 104 -11.97 5.76 -18.56
C GLY A 104 -13.50 5.86 -18.41
N ASP A 105 -14.22 4.77 -18.66
CA ASP A 105 -15.69 4.75 -18.68
C ASP A 105 -16.31 4.42 -17.33
N VAL A 106 -15.48 3.97 -16.37
CA VAL A 106 -15.94 3.52 -15.06
C VAL A 106 -16.21 4.73 -14.19
N THR A 107 -17.39 4.77 -13.58
CA THR A 107 -17.81 5.90 -12.75
C THR A 107 -17.69 5.60 -11.25
N MET A 108 -17.66 6.65 -10.45
CA MET A 108 -17.73 6.53 -8.98
C MET A 108 -19.01 5.80 -8.55
N ASP A 109 -20.15 6.10 -9.19
CA ASP A 109 -21.42 5.47 -8.85
C ASP A 109 -21.41 3.97 -9.10
N GLN A 110 -20.79 3.53 -10.19
CA GLN A 110 -20.58 2.10 -10.46
C GLN A 110 -19.72 1.45 -9.40
N ALA A 111 -18.60 2.07 -8.99
CA ALA A 111 -17.74 1.55 -7.93
C ALA A 111 -18.49 1.43 -6.58
N VAL A 112 -19.27 2.43 -6.22
CA VAL A 112 -20.11 2.39 -5.00
C VAL A 112 -21.18 1.31 -5.11
N ALA A 113 -21.83 1.15 -6.26
CA ALA A 113 -22.83 0.11 -6.49
C ALA A 113 -22.21 -1.30 -6.35
N THR A 114 -21.02 -1.51 -6.90
CA THR A 114 -20.25 -2.76 -6.74
C THR A 114 -19.96 -3.04 -5.27
N LEU A 115 -19.49 -2.06 -4.50
CA LEU A 115 -19.26 -2.24 -3.05
C LEU A 115 -20.56 -2.58 -2.30
N LYS A 116 -21.67 -1.90 -2.60
CA LYS A 116 -22.96 -2.17 -1.94
C LYS A 116 -23.51 -3.55 -2.25
N ALA A 117 -23.18 -4.10 -3.43
CA ALA A 117 -23.57 -5.45 -3.82
C ALA A 117 -22.63 -6.53 -3.25
N ALA A 118 -21.46 -6.14 -2.73
CA ALA A 118 -20.46 -7.09 -2.27
C ALA A 118 -20.81 -7.71 -0.90
N PRO A 119 -20.45 -8.97 -0.68
CA PRO A 119 -20.57 -9.59 0.64
C PRO A 119 -19.69 -8.86 1.65
N ARG A 120 -20.11 -8.88 2.92
CA ARG A 120 -19.42 -8.21 4.04
C ARG A 120 -19.39 -6.69 4.01
N ILE A 121 -20.02 -6.03 3.04
CA ILE A 121 -20.18 -4.57 3.04
C ILE A 121 -21.54 -4.22 3.67
N GLU A 122 -21.53 -3.51 4.79
CA GLU A 122 -22.75 -2.98 5.43
C GLU A 122 -23.19 -1.68 4.75
N SER A 123 -22.23 -0.80 4.45
CA SER A 123 -22.50 0.45 3.75
C SER A 123 -21.28 0.95 3.00
N ALA A 124 -21.52 1.67 1.90
CA ALA A 124 -20.51 2.35 1.12
C ALA A 124 -21.06 3.70 0.64
N THR A 125 -20.33 4.79 0.94
CA THR A 125 -20.74 6.16 0.61
C THR A 125 -19.53 6.95 0.13
N PRO A 126 -19.60 7.71 -0.97
CA PRO A 126 -18.52 8.61 -1.36
C PRO A 126 -18.16 9.57 -0.22
N ASP A 127 -16.86 9.70 0.13
CA ASP A 127 -16.40 10.58 1.22
C ASP A 127 -16.68 12.05 0.87
N ARG A 128 -16.27 12.47 -0.34
CA ARG A 128 -16.65 13.75 -0.96
C ARG A 128 -16.60 13.56 -2.48
N MET A 129 -17.69 13.84 -3.19
CA MET A 129 -17.54 14.17 -4.62
C MET A 129 -16.66 15.42 -4.66
N LEU A 130 -15.49 15.34 -5.30
CA LEU A 130 -14.67 16.51 -5.62
C LEU A 130 -15.51 17.43 -6.52
N LYS A 131 -16.31 18.32 -5.92
CA LYS A 131 -16.89 19.43 -6.64
C LYS A 131 -15.76 20.41 -6.92
N PRO A 132 -15.57 20.87 -8.17
CA PRO A 132 -14.66 21.96 -8.46
C PRO A 132 -14.96 23.13 -7.51
N HIS A 133 -13.97 23.55 -6.74
CA HIS A 133 -14.13 24.65 -5.76
C HIS A 133 -14.49 25.98 -6.41
N ARG A 134 -14.36 26.10 -7.74
CA ARG A 134 -14.83 27.23 -8.54
C ARG A 134 -15.36 26.72 -9.89
N ALA A 135 -16.45 27.32 -10.34
CA ALA A 135 -16.80 27.29 -11.75
C ALA A 135 -15.65 27.91 -12.56
N ARG A 136 -15.41 27.40 -13.77
CA ARG A 136 -14.44 27.99 -14.72
C ARG A 136 -14.74 29.49 -14.83
N PRO A 137 -13.76 30.40 -14.64
CA PRO A 137 -14.00 31.83 -14.79
C PRO A 137 -14.51 32.11 -16.21
N THR A 138 -15.73 32.61 -16.34
CA THR A 138 -16.27 33.13 -17.61
C THR A 138 -15.75 34.55 -17.81
N GLY A 139 -14.43 34.69 -17.94
CA GLY A 139 -13.77 35.98 -18.20
C GLY A 139 -13.48 36.15 -19.69
N ARG A 140 -13.36 37.42 -20.13
CA ARG A 140 -13.09 37.81 -21.53
C ARG A 140 -11.85 37.14 -22.13
N ASP A 141 -10.88 36.78 -21.29
CA ASP A 141 -9.60 36.22 -21.71
C ASP A 141 -9.56 34.68 -21.77
N MET A 142 -10.67 33.99 -21.48
CA MET A 142 -10.73 32.53 -21.59
C MET A 142 -11.37 32.13 -22.94
N PRO A 143 -10.68 31.32 -23.77
CA PRO A 143 -11.24 30.86 -25.03
C PRO A 143 -12.56 30.12 -24.78
N SER A 144 -13.62 30.56 -25.44
CA SER A 144 -14.87 29.82 -25.49
C SER A 144 -14.65 28.62 -26.40
N ASP A 145 -14.52 27.42 -25.82
CA ASP A 145 -14.57 26.16 -26.55
C ASP A 145 -16.01 25.96 -27.07
N ILE A 146 -16.42 26.72 -28.08
CA ILE A 146 -17.67 26.54 -28.81
C ILE A 146 -17.30 26.03 -30.20
N PRO A 147 -17.63 24.77 -30.56
CA PRO A 147 -17.56 24.36 -31.95
C PRO A 147 -18.60 25.18 -32.74
N ALA A 148 -18.12 25.85 -33.78
CA ALA A 148 -18.95 26.59 -34.72
C ALA A 148 -20.04 25.66 -35.30
N ASN A 149 -21.29 26.07 -35.19
CA ASN A 149 -22.37 25.59 -36.03
C ASN A 149 -23.12 26.80 -36.59
#